data_AF-A0A7J7WWQ2-F1
#
_entry.id   AF-A0A7J7WWQ2-F1
#
_cell.length_a   1.000
_cell.length_b   1.000
_cell.length_c   1.000
_cell.angle_alpha   90.00
_cell.angle_beta   90.00
_cell.angle_gamma   90.00
#
_symmetry.space_group_name_H-M   'P 1'
#
loop_
_entity.id
_entity.type
_entity.pdbx_description
1 polymer ?
#
loop_
_entity_poly.entity_id
_entity_poly.type
_entity_poly.pdbx_seq_one_letter_code
_entity_poly.pdbx_strand_id
1 'polypeptide(L)'
;MYQRLQLPLPYEQLKHFYRQSSPQAEDLVKKKPWAITEASSRKCQQTLEELESVLSHLESLFARTLVPRVLILLGGSVLNPKEFYELDLSRLAPSNVDQRVRLG
;
A
#
# COMPACT_ATOMS: atom_id res chain seq x y z
N MET A 1 2.98 -2.31 -6.69
CA MET A 1 1.52 -2.53 -6.72
C MET A 1 0.84 -1.82 -7.88
N TYR A 2 0.84 -0.48 -7.96
CA TYR A 2 0.19 0.26 -9.05
C TYR A 2 0.64 -0.17 -10.47
N GLN A 3 1.94 -0.26 -10.72
CA GLN A 3 2.48 -0.68 -12.03
C GLN A 3 2.10 -2.10 -12.46
N ARG A 4 1.64 -2.94 -11.51
CA ARG A 4 1.16 -4.32 -11.78
C ARG A 4 -0.35 -4.41 -11.75
N LEU A 5 -1.04 -3.26 -11.87
CA LEU A 5 -2.49 -3.14 -11.88
C LEU A 5 -3.17 -3.77 -10.65
N GLN A 6 -2.45 -3.88 -9.53
CA GLN A 6 -3.03 -4.32 -8.25
C GLN A 6 -3.81 -3.20 -7.57
N LEU A 7 -3.54 -1.95 -7.96
CA LEU A 7 -4.23 -0.76 -7.47
C LEU A 7 -4.70 0.06 -8.68
N PRO A 8 -5.89 0.67 -8.62
CA PRO A 8 -6.43 1.47 -9.73
C PRO A 8 -5.73 2.81 -9.89
N LEU A 9 -5.10 3.33 -8.83
CA LEU A 9 -4.31 4.56 -8.81
C LEU A 9 -3.07 4.37 -7.91
N PRO A 10 -2.06 5.24 -8.03
CA PRO A 10 -0.98 5.35 -7.05
C PRO A 10 -1.50 5.46 -5.61
N TYR A 11 -0.83 4.77 -4.69
CA TYR A 11 -1.24 4.67 -3.28
C TYR A 11 -1.46 6.04 -2.61
N GLU A 12 -0.54 7.00 -2.84
CA GLU A 12 -0.68 8.35 -2.28
C GLU A 12 -1.96 9.06 -2.77
N GLN A 13 -2.34 8.87 -4.04
CA GLN A 13 -3.57 9.45 -4.56
C GLN A 13 -4.82 8.78 -3.97
N LEU A 14 -4.78 7.45 -3.78
CA LEU A 14 -5.88 6.69 -3.16
C LEU A 14 -6.17 7.16 -1.73
N LYS A 15 -5.11 7.44 -0.95
CA LYS A 15 -5.27 8.01 0.39
C LYS A 15 -6.07 9.29 0.41
N HIS A 16 -5.86 10.18 -0.57
CA HIS A 16 -6.62 11.43 -0.64
C HIS A 16 -8.09 11.20 -0.99
N PHE A 17 -8.38 10.36 -1.98
CA PHE A 17 -9.75 10.09 -2.42
C PHE A 17 -10.59 9.41 -1.34
N TYR A 18 -10.07 8.35 -0.71
CA TYR A 18 -10.86 7.52 0.21
C TYR A 18 -10.89 8.04 1.64
N ARG A 19 -9.96 8.93 2.02
CA ARG A 19 -10.04 9.66 3.30
C ARG A 19 -11.16 10.71 3.29
N GLN A 20 -11.55 11.21 2.12
CA GLN A 20 -12.63 12.18 1.95
C GLN A 20 -14.02 11.51 1.86
N SER A 21 -14.10 10.24 1.46
CA SER A 21 -15.34 9.46 1.39
C SER A 21 -15.64 8.66 2.67
N SER A 22 -15.13 9.11 3.83
CA SER A 22 -15.51 8.50 5.10
C SER A 22 -16.98 8.85 5.42
N PRO A 23 -17.77 7.95 6.03
CA PRO A 23 -19.22 8.09 6.15
C PRO A 23 -19.70 9.30 6.98
N GLN A 24 -18.80 10.08 7.59
CA GLN A 24 -19.16 11.34 8.24
C GLN A 24 -19.31 12.53 7.28
N ALA A 25 -18.89 12.41 6.02
CA ALA A 25 -18.96 13.50 5.04
C ALA A 25 -20.18 13.42 4.09
N GLU A 26 -21.04 12.42 4.25
CA GLU A 26 -22.07 12.06 3.24
C GLU A 26 -23.50 12.49 3.60
N ASP A 27 -23.71 13.31 4.64
CA ASP A 27 -25.07 13.73 5.04
C ASP A 27 -25.69 14.81 4.11
N LEU A 28 -24.95 15.30 3.11
CA LEU A 28 -25.45 16.32 2.20
C LEU A 28 -24.95 16.06 0.77
N VAL A 29 -25.78 15.38 -0.04
CA VAL A 29 -26.16 15.76 -1.42
C VAL A 29 -26.47 14.53 -2.31
N LYS A 30 -27.77 14.21 -2.34
CA LYS A 30 -28.63 13.89 -3.52
C LYS A 30 -28.18 12.81 -4.54
N LYS A 31 -28.90 11.67 -4.47
CA LYS A 31 -29.62 10.92 -5.55
C LYS A 31 -28.93 10.73 -6.93
N LYS A 32 -28.37 9.53 -7.22
CA LYS A 32 -28.73 8.53 -8.31
C LYS A 32 -27.64 7.43 -8.48
N PRO A 33 -27.88 6.39 -9.31
CA PRO A 33 -27.91 4.99 -8.86
C PRO A 33 -26.60 4.49 -8.23
N TRP A 34 -26.55 4.52 -6.91
CA TRP A 34 -25.30 4.46 -6.14
C TRP A 34 -24.90 3.04 -5.68
N ALA A 35 -25.76 2.04 -5.85
CA ALA A 35 -25.57 0.73 -5.20
C ALA A 35 -24.36 -0.09 -5.72
N ILE A 36 -24.05 -0.02 -7.02
CA ILE A 36 -22.89 -0.73 -7.60
C ILE A 36 -21.59 0.03 -7.31
N THR A 37 -21.64 1.36 -7.34
CA THR A 37 -20.52 2.26 -7.02
C THR A 37 -20.16 2.21 -5.52
N GLU A 38 -21.12 2.00 -4.64
CA GLU A 38 -20.88 1.75 -3.21
C GLU A 38 -20.24 0.40 -2.93
N ALA A 39 -20.70 -0.65 -3.60
CA ALA A 39 -20.12 -1.97 -3.40
C ALA A 39 -18.68 -2.03 -3.89
N SER A 40 -18.35 -1.30 -4.97
CA SER A 40 -16.97 -1.17 -5.46
C SER A 40 -16.12 -0.24 -4.58
N SER A 41 -16.69 0.85 -4.06
CA SER A 41 -15.97 1.76 -3.15
C SER A 41 -15.61 1.08 -1.83
N ARG A 42 -16.54 0.33 -1.22
CA ARG A 42 -16.28 -0.41 0.02
C ARG A 42 -15.19 -1.48 -0.15
N LYS A 43 -15.21 -2.22 -1.27
CA LYS A 43 -14.15 -3.20 -1.59
C LYS A 43 -12.79 -2.52 -1.78
N CYS A 44 -12.77 -1.37 -2.45
CA CYS A 44 -11.54 -0.59 -2.63
C CYS A 44 -11.01 -0.06 -1.28
N GLN A 45 -11.90 0.44 -0.42
CA GLN A 45 -11.55 0.91 0.92
C GLN A 45 -11.00 -0.23 1.79
N GLN A 46 -11.65 -1.40 1.80
CA GLN A 46 -11.14 -2.56 2.52
C GLN A 46 -9.74 -2.98 2.02
N THR A 47 -9.53 -2.99 0.70
CA THR A 47 -8.22 -3.32 0.11
C THR A 47 -7.15 -2.30 0.52
N LEU A 48 -7.54 -1.02 0.63
CA LEU A 48 -6.65 0.05 1.10
C LEU A 48 -6.29 -0.13 2.58
N GLU A 49 -7.26 -0.47 3.43
CA GLU A 49 -7.06 -0.73 4.86
C GLU A 49 -6.13 -1.93 5.09
N GLU A 50 -6.32 -3.02 4.34
CA GLU A 50 -5.43 -4.18 4.37
C GLU A 50 -4.00 -3.80 3.95
N LEU A 51 -3.86 -2.98 2.91
CA LEU A 51 -2.56 -2.48 2.47
C LEU A 51 -1.91 -1.56 3.53
N GLU A 52 -2.66 -0.65 4.14
CA GLU A 52 -2.20 0.19 5.24
C GLU A 52 -1.74 -0.63 6.44
N SER A 53 -2.48 -1.68 6.78
CA SER A 53 -2.10 -2.63 7.82
C SER A 53 -0.77 -3.30 7.52
N VAL A 54 -0.57 -3.82 6.30
CA VAL A 54 0.70 -4.42 5.89
C VAL A 54 1.85 -3.42 6.00
N LEU A 55 1.66 -2.18 5.52
CA LEU A 55 2.69 -1.15 5.58
C LEU A 55 3.06 -0.78 7.03
N SER A 56 2.08 -0.64 7.92
CA SER A 56 2.33 -0.38 9.34
C SER A 56 3.09 -1.53 10.02
N HIS A 57 2.74 -2.78 9.70
CA HIS A 57 3.49 -3.94 10.22
C HIS A 57 4.91 -4.00 9.69
N LEU A 58 5.15 -3.61 8.43
CA LEU A 58 6.50 -3.49 7.88
C LEU A 58 7.31 -2.44 8.64
N GLU A 59 6.76 -1.24 8.87
CA GLU A 59 7.43 -0.21 9.67
C GLU A 59 7.85 -0.74 11.04
N SER A 60 6.96 -1.46 11.74
CA SER A 60 7.27 -2.08 13.02
C SER A 60 8.36 -3.16 12.91
N LEU A 61 8.34 -3.98 11.85
CA LEU A 61 9.34 -5.01 11.61
C LEU A 61 10.73 -4.39 11.39
N PHE A 62 10.82 -3.38 10.53
CA PHE A 62 12.08 -2.67 10.26
C PHE A 62 12.63 -1.94 11.50
N ALA A 63 11.76 -1.46 12.39
CA ALA A 63 12.17 -0.86 13.66
C ALA A 63 12.73 -1.87 14.66
N ARG A 64 12.38 -3.16 14.52
CA ARG A 64 12.77 -4.24 15.45
C ARG A 64 14.01 -5.00 15.02
N THR A 65 14.27 -5.11 13.72
CA THR A 65 15.35 -5.94 13.18
C THR A 65 15.87 -5.39 11.85
N LEU A 66 17.13 -5.70 11.57
CA LEU A 66 17.66 -5.57 10.22
C LEU A 66 16.94 -6.56 9.30
N VAL A 67 16.52 -6.07 8.14
CA VAL A 67 15.83 -6.87 7.12
C VAL A 67 16.71 -6.86 5.87
N PRO A 68 17.48 -7.93 5.62
CA PRO A 68 18.45 -7.94 4.53
C PRO A 68 17.79 -8.09 3.16
N ARG A 69 16.60 -8.70 3.07
CA ARG A 69 15.88 -8.93 1.80
C ARG A 69 14.38 -8.85 2.05
N VAL A 70 13.64 -8.26 1.11
CA VAL A 70 12.17 -8.24 1.10
C VAL A 70 11.68 -8.90 -0.17
N LEU A 71 10.69 -9.77 -0.05
CA LEU A 71 10.02 -10.42 -1.17
C LEU A 71 8.58 -9.94 -1.28
N ILE A 72 8.18 -9.50 -2.47
CA ILE A 72 6.82 -9.10 -2.80
C ILE A 72 6.29 -10.09 -3.84
N LEU A 73 5.34 -10.93 -3.43
CA LEU A 73 4.80 -12.02 -4.24
C LEU A 73 3.44 -11.63 -4.82
N LEU A 74 3.20 -11.88 -6.11
CA LEU A 74 1.94 -11.59 -6.79
C LEU A 74 1.36 -12.86 -7.44
N GLY A 75 0.12 -13.18 -7.07
CA GLY A 75 -0.64 -14.32 -7.60
C GLY A 75 -0.07 -15.68 -7.22
N GLY A 76 -0.86 -16.74 -7.39
CA GLY A 76 -0.44 -18.10 -7.03
C GLY A 76 -0.37 -18.30 -5.51
N SER A 77 0.69 -18.95 -5.04
CA SER A 77 0.93 -19.20 -3.62
C SER A 77 2.33 -18.73 -3.20
N VAL A 78 2.61 -18.67 -1.90
CA VAL A 78 3.92 -18.25 -1.38
C VAL A 78 5.07 -19.11 -1.92
N LEU A 79 4.84 -20.42 -2.11
CA LEU A 79 5.85 -21.36 -2.62
C LEU A 79 5.91 -21.41 -4.15
N ASN A 80 4.87 -20.93 -4.83
CA ASN A 80 4.79 -20.92 -6.29
C ASN A 80 4.04 -19.65 -6.76
N PRO A 81 4.68 -18.48 -6.65
CA PRO A 81 4.08 -17.23 -7.06
C PRO A 81 4.04 -17.14 -8.59
N LYS A 82 3.05 -16.44 -9.14
CA LYS A 82 3.06 -16.15 -10.58
C LYS A 82 4.18 -15.18 -10.94
N GLU A 83 4.39 -14.20 -10.07
CA GLU A 83 5.42 -13.17 -10.21
C GLU A 83 5.95 -12.82 -8.83
N PHE A 84 7.23 -12.46 -8.73
CA PHE A 84 7.80 -11.93 -7.49
C PHE A 84 8.82 -10.83 -7.76
N TYR A 85 8.94 -9.95 -6.77
CA TYR A 85 9.94 -8.89 -6.74
C TYR A 85 10.78 -9.04 -5.50
N GLU A 86 12.08 -8.89 -5.68
CA GLU A 86 13.04 -8.90 -4.61
C GLU A 86 13.66 -7.52 -4.44
N LEU A 87 13.73 -7.09 -3.18
CA LEU A 87 14.52 -5.93 -2.77
C LEU A 87 15.65 -6.42 -1.88
N ASP A 88 16.88 -6.40 -2.42
CA ASP A 88 18.10 -6.72 -1.68
C ASP A 88 18.61 -5.49 -0.93
N LEU A 89 18.57 -5.55 0.40
CA LEU A 89 19.00 -4.54 1.34
C LEU A 89 20.27 -4.95 2.09
N SER A 90 20.85 -6.12 1.77
CA SER A 90 21.98 -6.70 2.50
C SER A 90 23.24 -5.85 2.48
N ARG A 91 23.38 -5.00 1.45
CA ARG A 91 24.52 -4.10 1.27
C ARG A 91 24.33 -2.73 1.93
N LEU A 92 23.17 -2.46 2.54
CA LEU A 92 22.93 -1.22 3.25
C LEU A 92 23.63 -1.28 4.61
N ALA A 93 24.50 -0.30 4.86
CA ALA A 93 25.16 -0.20 6.15
C ALA A 93 24.12 0.06 7.26
N PRO A 94 24.15 -0.69 8.38
CA PRO A 94 23.30 -0.36 9.53
C PRO A 94 23.65 1.04 10.02
N SER A 95 22.63 1.87 10.21
CA SER A 95 22.74 3.33 10.28
C SER A 95 23.79 3.82 11.28
N ASN A 96 24.91 4.32 10.77
CA ASN A 96 25.75 5.32 11.46
C ASN A 96 26.49 6.25 10.47
N VAL A 97 26.01 6.32 9.23
CA VAL A 97 26.58 7.21 8.20
C VAL A 97 25.53 8.25 7.87
N ASP A 98 25.83 9.52 8.17
CA ASP A 98 25.05 10.69 7.76
C ASP A 98 24.63 10.59 6.28
N GLN A 99 23.42 10.10 6.01
CA GLN A 99 22.87 10.06 4.66
C GLN A 99 22.42 11.46 4.27
N ARG A 100 23.31 12.22 3.63
CA ARG A 100 22.92 13.44 2.93
C ARG A 100 22.38 13.10 1.56
N VAL A 101 21.07 13.29 1.38
CA VAL A 101 20.45 13.29 0.05
C VAL A 101 20.91 14.56 -0.67
N ARG A 102 21.77 14.41 -1.68
CA ARG A 102 22.11 15.52 -2.59
C ARG A 102 20.95 15.68 -3.57
N LEU A 103 20.14 16.73 -3.36
CA LEU A 103 19.26 17.26 -4.39
C LEU A 103 20.16 17.96 -5.42
N GLY A 104 20.25 17.37 -6.62
CA GLY A 104 20.92 17.96 -7.78
C GLY A 104 19.96 18.82 -8.58
#